data_AF-A0A0D6JPT5-F1
#
_entry.id   AF-A0A0D6JPT5-F1
#
_cell.length_a   1.000
_cell.length_b   1.000
_cell.length_c   1.000
_cell.angle_alpha   90.00
_cell.angle_beta   90.00
_cell.angle_gamma   90.00
#
_symmetry.space_group_name_H-M   'P 1'
#
loop_
_entity.id
_entity.type
_entity.pdbx_description
1 polymer ?
#
loop_
_entity_poly.entity_id
_entity_poly.type
_entity_poly.pdbx_seq_one_letter_code
_entity_poly.pdbx_strand_id
1 'polypeptide(L)'
;MLSEFDPRWTPDELLAQYNLSLAQTALFDATEVRVRSSDPKAVVSAVKRLRLMYEVRKTDAGREVVVTGPDALFQRTRRYGTAFARLLRSVATAGDWRLVATIDDRGTDREMTLTSDDVSVPGVDPMAEPGFDSGVEADFAARFRGLDLDWSLVREPEPLETGTSVMIPDFAFDYVHADFRVFFEIMGFWTPEYVEKKLGQLADVEDVELVVAVDESLGVGEDIAARDHRAVPYAGSVRVKDVVDVLRDYESDLVADAASSLPAELAPDDDVVTLSDLAAARGVSVDALDDVVFPDHELVGRTLVRPGVLDALAEEVEAGMSLSAVEAALDDRGLDDASAVLSRLGYRVEWEGLTGGTVREK
;
A
#
# COMPACT_ATOMS: atom_id res chain seq x y z
N MET A 1 -41.17 30.13 -16.88
CA MET A 1 -42.22 29.64 -15.96
C MET A 1 -41.85 28.22 -15.60
N LEU A 2 -41.86 27.84 -14.31
CA LEU A 2 -41.82 26.44 -13.93
C LEU A 2 -43.15 25.83 -14.40
N SER A 3 -43.12 25.00 -15.45
CA SER A 3 -44.33 24.48 -16.11
C SER A 3 -44.84 23.17 -15.49
N GLU A 4 -43.98 22.48 -14.75
CA GLU A 4 -44.28 21.21 -14.09
C GLU A 4 -43.31 21.05 -12.90
N PHE A 5 -43.80 20.44 -11.81
CA PHE A 5 -43.00 20.15 -10.62
C PHE A 5 -43.42 18.78 -10.10
N ASP A 6 -42.51 17.81 -10.22
CA ASP A 6 -42.66 16.49 -9.62
C ASP A 6 -41.89 16.47 -8.29
N PRO A 7 -42.58 16.48 -7.13
CA PRO A 7 -41.92 16.57 -5.84
C PRO A 7 -41.13 15.30 -5.54
N ARG A 8 -39.80 15.43 -5.48
CA ARG A 8 -38.90 14.35 -5.04
C ARG A 8 -39.17 13.88 -3.61
N TRP A 9 -39.65 14.78 -2.75
CA TRP A 9 -39.85 14.54 -1.32
C TRP A 9 -41.30 14.73 -0.95
N THR A 10 -41.80 13.84 -0.09
CA THR A 10 -42.98 14.11 0.73
C THR A 10 -42.69 15.23 1.74
N PRO A 11 -43.72 15.86 2.34
CA PRO A 11 -43.51 16.90 3.35
C PRO A 11 -42.60 16.46 4.52
N ASP A 12 -42.76 15.22 5.00
CA ASP A 12 -41.95 14.69 6.10
C ASP A 12 -40.49 14.45 5.67
N GLU A 13 -40.27 13.93 4.46
CA GLU A 13 -38.92 13.79 3.90
C GLU A 13 -38.24 15.13 3.65
N LEU A 14 -39.01 16.16 3.29
CA LEU A 14 -38.48 17.51 3.11
C LEU A 14 -38.03 18.10 4.46
N LEU A 15 -38.78 17.89 5.54
CA LEU A 15 -38.37 18.28 6.89
C LEU A 15 -37.12 17.53 7.35
N ALA A 16 -37.05 16.21 7.10
CA ALA A 16 -35.86 15.41 7.39
C ALA A 16 -34.64 15.93 6.62
N GLN A 17 -34.80 16.20 5.31
CA GLN A 17 -33.75 16.77 4.48
C GLN A 17 -33.33 18.17 4.95
N TYR A 18 -34.27 18.99 5.39
CA TYR A 18 -33.98 20.32 5.95
C TYR A 18 -33.15 20.23 7.23
N ASN A 19 -33.58 19.39 8.19
CA ASN A 19 -32.87 19.20 9.46
C ASN A 19 -31.45 18.67 9.22
N LEU A 20 -31.31 17.68 8.33
CA LEU A 20 -30.00 17.18 7.93
C LEU A 20 -29.14 18.29 7.32
N SER A 21 -29.67 19.07 6.38
CA SER A 21 -28.94 20.17 5.74
C SER A 21 -28.53 21.27 6.73
N LEU A 22 -29.39 21.56 7.72
CA LEU A 22 -29.12 22.54 8.77
C LEU A 22 -27.97 22.08 9.67
N ALA A 23 -28.02 20.83 10.14
CA ALA A 23 -26.96 20.24 10.94
C ALA A 23 -25.64 20.15 10.16
N GLN A 24 -25.69 19.73 8.89
CA GLN A 24 -24.54 19.72 7.98
C GLN A 24 -23.92 21.12 7.80
N THR A 25 -24.76 22.15 7.76
CA THR A 25 -24.30 23.54 7.65
C THR A 25 -23.55 23.97 8.91
N ALA A 26 -24.04 23.62 10.09
CA ALA A 26 -23.35 23.91 11.34
C ALA A 26 -21.96 23.24 11.43
N LEU A 27 -21.82 22.04 10.86
CA LEU A 27 -20.55 21.31 10.81
C LEU A 27 -19.46 21.98 9.94
N PHE A 28 -19.79 22.98 9.12
CA PHE A 28 -18.77 23.72 8.36
C PHE A 28 -17.86 24.59 9.23
N ASP A 29 -18.32 24.98 10.42
CA ASP A 29 -17.52 25.73 11.40
C ASP A 29 -17.01 24.80 12.53
N ALA A 30 -16.99 23.48 12.29
CA ALA A 30 -16.47 22.52 13.28
C ALA A 30 -14.93 22.52 13.30
N THR A 31 -14.36 22.43 14.50
CA THR A 31 -12.91 22.19 14.71
C THR A 31 -12.61 20.71 14.95
N GLU A 32 -13.56 19.96 15.51
CA GLU A 32 -13.45 18.51 15.74
C GLU A 32 -14.85 17.89 15.77
N VAL A 33 -14.99 16.68 15.24
CA VAL A 33 -16.17 15.83 15.41
C VAL A 33 -15.78 14.50 16.02
N ARG A 34 -16.49 14.08 17.07
CA ARG A 34 -16.34 12.79 17.73
C ARG A 34 -17.59 11.96 17.49
N VAL A 35 -17.41 10.75 16.97
CA VAL A 35 -18.50 9.84 16.62
C VAL A 35 -18.37 8.54 17.41
N ARG A 36 -19.44 8.17 18.10
CA ARG A 36 -19.66 6.84 18.64
C ARG A 36 -20.82 6.20 17.91
N SER A 37 -20.67 4.94 17.56
CA SER A 37 -21.66 4.19 16.78
C SER A 37 -21.69 2.74 17.26
N SER A 38 -22.86 2.11 17.18
CA SER A 38 -22.99 0.66 17.30
C SER A 38 -22.25 -0.09 16.19
N ASP A 39 -21.96 0.58 15.07
CA ASP A 39 -21.11 0.09 14.00
C ASP A 39 -19.96 1.08 13.71
N PRO A 40 -18.84 1.00 14.47
CA PRO A 40 -17.67 1.85 14.24
C PRO A 40 -16.98 1.58 12.90
N LYS A 41 -17.10 0.37 12.33
CA LYS A 41 -16.48 0.02 11.05
C LYS A 41 -17.12 0.81 9.92
N ALA A 42 -18.47 0.90 9.90
CA ALA A 42 -19.18 1.73 8.93
C ALA A 42 -18.77 3.21 8.99
N VAL A 43 -18.54 3.75 10.19
CA VAL A 43 -18.06 5.14 10.36
C VAL A 43 -16.65 5.29 9.78
N VAL A 44 -15.72 4.39 10.10
CA VAL A 44 -14.36 4.41 9.52
C VAL A 44 -14.41 4.29 8.01
N SER A 45 -15.18 3.37 7.45
CA SER A 45 -15.33 3.23 5.99
C SER A 45 -15.90 4.50 5.35
N ALA A 46 -16.84 5.19 6.01
CA ALA A 46 -17.35 6.46 5.53
C ALA A 46 -16.29 7.56 5.54
N VAL A 47 -15.49 7.64 6.61
CA VAL A 47 -14.40 8.59 6.75
C VAL A 47 -13.31 8.36 5.70
N LYS A 48 -12.88 7.11 5.48
CA LYS A 48 -11.90 6.74 4.44
C LYS A 48 -12.41 7.08 3.04
N ARG A 49 -13.67 6.73 2.72
CA ARG A 49 -14.30 7.09 1.43
C ARG A 49 -14.37 8.61 1.21
N LEU A 50 -14.64 9.37 2.27
CA LEU A 50 -14.67 10.84 2.23
C LEU A 50 -13.27 11.47 2.31
N ARG A 51 -12.21 10.65 2.44
CA ARG A 51 -10.80 11.06 2.50
C ARG A 51 -10.49 12.02 3.65
N LEU A 52 -11.25 11.95 4.74
CA LEU A 52 -11.14 12.90 5.84
C LEU A 52 -9.99 12.50 6.77
N MET A 53 -9.34 13.51 7.35
CA MET A 53 -8.37 13.33 8.44
C MET A 53 -9.06 12.80 9.69
N TYR A 54 -8.58 11.68 10.23
CA TYR A 54 -9.20 11.03 11.37
C TYR A 54 -8.25 10.20 12.22
N GLU A 55 -8.71 9.96 13.44
CA GLU A 55 -8.10 9.09 14.43
C GLU A 55 -9.17 8.24 15.09
N VAL A 56 -8.83 7.00 15.44
CA VAL A 56 -9.67 6.18 16.30
C VAL A 56 -9.05 6.20 17.69
N ARG A 57 -9.77 6.74 18.67
CA ARG A 57 -9.35 6.79 20.07
C ARG A 57 -9.99 5.65 20.84
N LYS A 58 -9.23 5.06 21.77
CA LYS A 58 -9.75 4.16 22.78
C LYS A 58 -10.25 4.97 23.96
N THR A 59 -11.45 4.64 24.43
CA THR A 59 -12.08 5.26 25.60
C THR A 59 -12.62 4.14 26.50
N ASP A 60 -12.94 4.47 27.76
CA ASP A 60 -13.56 3.51 28.68
C ASP A 60 -14.92 2.99 28.16
N ALA A 61 -15.58 3.76 27.30
CA ALA A 61 -16.87 3.44 26.69
C ALA A 61 -16.75 2.73 25.33
N GLY A 62 -15.54 2.35 24.90
CA GLY A 62 -15.27 1.72 23.61
C GLY A 62 -14.45 2.59 22.67
N ARG A 63 -14.68 2.47 21.36
CA ARG A 63 -13.94 3.20 20.33
C ARG A 63 -14.69 4.46 19.91
N GLU A 64 -13.96 5.55 19.74
CA GLU A 64 -14.48 6.82 19.26
C GLU A 64 -13.71 7.24 18.01
N VAL A 65 -14.43 7.54 16.93
CA VAL A 65 -13.83 8.07 15.71
C VAL A 65 -13.81 9.58 15.82
N VAL A 66 -12.61 10.15 15.80
CA VAL A 66 -12.38 11.59 15.88
C VAL A 66 -11.96 12.07 14.51
N VAL A 67 -12.72 13.01 13.95
CA VAL A 67 -12.48 13.57 12.62
C VAL A 67 -12.12 15.05 12.80
N THR A 68 -11.01 15.46 12.18
CA THR A 68 -10.57 16.85 12.21
C THR A 68 -11.58 17.73 11.51
N GLY A 69 -11.98 18.83 12.13
CA GLY A 69 -12.96 19.74 11.55
C GLY A 69 -12.34 20.71 10.53
N PRO A 70 -13.14 21.24 9.57
CA PRO A 70 -12.68 22.21 8.57
C PRO A 70 -12.05 23.46 9.15
N ASP A 71 -12.52 23.95 10.30
CA ASP A 71 -12.02 25.18 10.94
C ASP A 71 -10.70 24.98 11.69
N ALA A 72 -10.30 23.74 11.97
CA ALA A 72 -8.99 23.44 12.56
C ALA A 72 -7.83 23.64 11.58
N LEU A 73 -8.07 23.67 10.26
CA LEU A 73 -7.03 23.54 9.24
C LEU A 73 -6.29 24.84 8.88
N PHE A 74 -6.41 25.91 9.67
CA PHE A 74 -5.88 27.26 9.41
C PHE A 74 -6.30 27.91 8.06
N GLN A 75 -6.96 27.14 7.17
CA GLN A 75 -7.48 27.55 5.86
C GLN A 75 -8.79 26.80 5.60
N ARG A 76 -9.90 27.54 5.54
CA ARG A 76 -11.24 27.00 5.23
C ARG A 76 -11.31 26.50 3.78
N THR A 77 -10.95 25.25 3.54
CA THR A 77 -11.09 24.66 2.21
C THR A 77 -12.52 24.19 1.99
N ARG A 78 -13.25 24.87 1.10
CA ARG A 78 -14.65 24.51 0.75
C ARG A 78 -14.81 23.04 0.33
N ARG A 79 -13.78 22.47 -0.29
CA ARG A 79 -13.72 21.05 -0.69
C ARG A 79 -13.73 20.14 0.53
N TYR A 80 -12.88 20.39 1.53
CA TYR A 80 -12.85 19.62 2.78
C TYR A 80 -14.15 19.78 3.56
N GLY A 81 -14.63 21.01 3.77
CA GLY A 81 -15.90 21.25 4.48
C GLY A 81 -17.09 20.54 3.84
N THR A 82 -17.14 20.47 2.50
CA THR A 82 -18.19 19.72 1.78
C THR A 82 -18.07 18.21 2.00
N ALA A 83 -16.86 17.65 1.98
CA ALA A 83 -16.64 16.24 2.29
C ALA A 83 -16.97 15.94 3.76
N PHE A 84 -16.56 16.81 4.67
CA PHE A 84 -16.80 16.69 6.10
C PHE A 84 -18.28 16.73 6.44
N ALA A 85 -19.05 17.68 5.89
CA ALA A 85 -20.49 17.76 6.10
C ALA A 85 -21.23 16.50 5.60
N ARG A 86 -20.71 15.81 4.57
CA ARG A 86 -21.29 14.53 4.09
C ARG A 86 -21.09 13.37 5.07
N LEU A 87 -20.15 13.48 6.01
CA LEU A 87 -19.96 12.48 7.06
C LEU A 87 -21.25 12.28 7.86
N LEU A 88 -21.95 13.36 8.23
CA LEU A 88 -23.16 13.27 9.04
C LEU A 88 -24.23 12.39 8.38
N ARG A 89 -24.43 12.50 7.07
CA ARG A 89 -25.36 11.62 6.34
C ARG A 89 -24.94 10.16 6.46
N SER A 90 -23.64 9.86 6.32
CA SER A 90 -23.14 8.49 6.42
C SER A 90 -23.28 7.91 7.83
N VAL A 91 -23.03 8.74 8.85
CA VAL A 91 -23.21 8.38 10.27
C VAL A 91 -24.69 8.19 10.60
N ALA A 92 -25.57 9.06 10.10
CA ALA A 92 -27.00 9.00 10.35
C ALA A 92 -27.71 7.81 9.67
N THR A 93 -27.04 7.13 8.74
CA THR A 93 -27.47 5.83 8.19
C THR A 93 -26.95 4.65 9.02
N ALA A 94 -25.93 4.84 9.85
CA ALA A 94 -25.50 3.84 10.81
C ALA A 94 -26.55 3.72 11.94
N GLY A 95 -26.66 2.56 12.58
CA GLY A 95 -27.71 2.25 13.57
C GLY A 95 -27.81 3.24 14.75
N ASP A 96 -27.35 2.85 15.94
CA ASP A 96 -27.34 3.76 17.08
C ASP A 96 -26.05 4.60 17.02
N TRP A 97 -26.19 5.93 17.00
CA TRP A 97 -25.05 6.84 16.89
C TRP A 97 -25.19 8.06 17.78
N ARG A 98 -24.03 8.60 18.17
CA ARG A 98 -23.90 9.90 18.85
C ARG A 98 -22.73 10.65 18.22
N LEU A 99 -23.02 11.85 17.74
CA LEU A 99 -22.03 12.76 17.20
C LEU A 99 -21.91 13.96 18.14
N VAL A 100 -20.70 14.28 18.56
CA VAL A 100 -20.38 15.46 19.34
C VAL A 100 -19.41 16.32 18.53
N ALA A 101 -19.82 17.53 18.16
CA ALA A 101 -19.02 18.47 17.38
C ALA A 101 -18.62 19.66 18.25
N THR A 102 -17.35 20.05 18.19
CA THR A 102 -16.89 21.35 18.68
C THR A 102 -17.00 22.33 17.52
N ILE A 103 -17.84 23.37 17.68
CA ILE A 103 -18.14 24.38 16.68
C ILE A 103 -17.53 25.72 17.12
N ASP A 104 -16.79 26.37 16.23
CA ASP A 104 -16.36 27.75 16.41
C ASP A 104 -17.51 28.71 16.06
N ASP A 105 -18.25 29.18 17.07
CA ASP A 105 -19.22 30.25 16.91
C ASP A 105 -18.54 31.60 17.12
N ARG A 106 -17.87 32.11 16.07
CA ARG A 106 -17.28 33.45 16.03
C ARG A 106 -16.25 33.69 17.15
N GLY A 107 -15.35 32.74 17.35
CA GLY A 107 -14.33 32.74 18.39
C GLY A 107 -14.80 32.16 19.73
N THR A 108 -16.01 31.59 19.78
CA THR A 108 -16.53 30.91 20.97
C THR A 108 -16.79 29.45 20.66
N ASP A 109 -16.01 28.57 21.29
CA ASP A 109 -16.24 27.13 21.18
C ASP A 109 -17.59 26.75 21.79
N ARG A 110 -18.42 26.07 21.00
CA ARG A 110 -19.68 25.47 21.42
C ARG A 110 -19.70 24.00 21.12
N GLU A 111 -20.29 23.22 22.01
CA GLU A 111 -20.51 21.80 21.77
C GLU A 111 -21.91 21.57 21.21
N MET A 112 -22.00 20.88 20.07
CA MET A 112 -23.23 20.40 19.48
C MET A 112 -23.28 18.87 19.59
N THR A 113 -24.35 18.34 20.19
CA THR A 113 -24.62 16.90 20.24
C THR A 113 -25.77 16.57 19.29
N LEU A 114 -25.60 15.54 18.47
CA LEU A 114 -26.63 15.00 17.59
C LEU A 114 -26.75 13.48 17.79
N THR A 115 -27.98 12.98 17.69
CA THR A 115 -28.36 11.57 17.76
C THR A 115 -29.41 11.23 16.69
N SER A 116 -29.82 9.97 16.62
CA SER A 116 -30.92 9.51 15.75
C SER A 116 -32.26 10.21 16.02
N ASP A 117 -32.46 10.78 17.22
CA ASP A 117 -33.67 11.54 17.56
C ASP A 117 -33.65 12.96 16.95
N ASP A 118 -32.48 13.49 16.62
CA ASP A 118 -32.29 14.85 16.13
C ASP A 118 -32.21 14.91 14.60
N VAL A 119 -31.55 13.93 13.98
CA VAL A 119 -31.26 13.92 12.54
C VAL A 119 -31.51 12.53 11.96
N SER A 120 -32.31 12.49 10.89
CA SER A 120 -32.56 11.29 10.08
C SER A 120 -32.24 11.54 8.61
N VAL A 121 -31.82 10.50 7.89
CA VAL A 121 -31.61 10.58 6.44
C VAL A 121 -32.97 10.37 5.73
N PRO A 122 -33.39 11.25 4.81
CA PRO A 122 -34.60 11.03 4.03
C PRO A 122 -34.45 9.76 3.19
N GLY A 123 -35.55 9.02 2.96
CA GLY A 123 -35.58 7.76 2.19
C GLY A 123 -35.28 7.90 0.69
N VAL A 124 -34.67 9.03 0.29
CA VAL A 124 -34.34 9.36 -1.08
C VAL A 124 -32.82 9.51 -1.21
N ASP A 125 -32.25 8.82 -2.20
CA ASP A 125 -30.82 8.88 -2.49
C ASP A 125 -30.34 10.32 -2.73
N PRO A 126 -29.07 10.65 -2.45
CA PRO A 126 -28.53 11.97 -2.79
C PRO A 126 -28.53 12.17 -4.32
N MET A 127 -28.80 13.40 -4.78
CA MET A 127 -28.75 13.74 -6.23
C MET A 127 -27.35 13.63 -6.84
N ALA A 128 -26.30 13.64 -6.03
CA ALA A 128 -24.93 13.49 -6.47
C ALA A 128 -24.14 12.78 -5.37
N GLU A 129 -23.96 11.47 -5.50
CA GLU A 129 -22.75 10.84 -5.00
C GLU A 129 -21.77 10.83 -6.16
N PRO A 130 -20.71 11.66 -6.14
CA PRO A 130 -19.57 11.34 -6.99
C PRO A 130 -19.11 9.95 -6.53
N GLY A 131 -18.96 9.03 -7.46
CA GLY A 131 -18.24 7.78 -7.19
C GLY A 131 -16.85 8.19 -6.74
N PHE A 132 -16.62 8.20 -5.43
CA PHE A 132 -15.32 8.48 -4.85
C PHE A 132 -14.58 7.17 -4.64
N ASP A 133 -13.28 7.29 -4.81
CA ASP A 133 -12.53 6.44 -5.72
C ASP A 133 -11.88 5.30 -4.96
N SER A 134 -12.66 4.25 -4.70
CA SER A 134 -12.11 2.90 -4.49
C SER A 134 -11.21 2.43 -5.64
N GLY A 135 -11.04 3.23 -6.69
CA GLY A 135 -10.10 3.04 -7.78
C GLY A 135 -8.65 3.36 -7.43
N VAL A 136 -8.31 4.31 -6.55
CA VAL A 136 -6.88 4.61 -6.29
C VAL A 136 -6.20 3.45 -5.56
N GLU A 137 -6.80 2.96 -4.48
CA GLU A 137 -6.30 1.83 -3.72
C GLU A 137 -6.33 0.55 -4.57
N ALA A 138 -7.43 0.30 -5.30
CA ALA A 138 -7.55 -0.89 -6.14
C ALA A 138 -6.56 -0.91 -7.32
N ASP A 139 -6.37 0.24 -7.98
CA ASP A 139 -5.43 0.42 -9.07
C ASP A 139 -3.99 0.27 -8.59
N PHE A 140 -3.64 0.87 -7.44
CA PHE A 140 -2.34 0.68 -6.81
C PHE A 140 -2.09 -0.81 -6.52
N ALA A 141 -3.04 -1.50 -5.88
CA ALA A 141 -2.89 -2.91 -5.53
C ALA A 141 -2.73 -3.81 -6.76
N ALA A 142 -3.48 -3.53 -7.83
CA ALA A 142 -3.39 -4.28 -9.08
C ALA A 142 -2.02 -4.08 -9.75
N ARG A 143 -1.53 -2.84 -9.81
CA ARG A 143 -0.22 -2.53 -10.41
C ARG A 143 0.94 -3.06 -9.57
N PHE A 144 0.86 -2.98 -8.24
CA PHE A 144 1.90 -3.50 -7.34
C PHE A 144 2.04 -5.02 -7.45
N ARG A 145 0.93 -5.76 -7.41
CA ARG A 145 0.94 -7.24 -7.53
C ARG A 145 1.40 -7.75 -8.90
N GLY A 146 1.38 -6.89 -9.91
CA GLY A 146 1.95 -7.21 -11.22
C GLY A 146 3.48 -7.15 -11.23
N LEU A 147 4.10 -6.66 -10.16
CA LEU A 147 5.55 -6.69 -9.98
C LEU A 147 5.94 -7.95 -9.20
N ASP A 148 6.96 -8.63 -9.69
CA ASP A 148 7.60 -9.77 -9.02
C ASP A 148 8.68 -9.22 -8.09
N LEU A 149 8.27 -8.83 -6.88
CA LEU A 149 9.12 -8.24 -5.85
C LEU A 149 9.14 -9.14 -4.61
N ASP A 150 10.18 -9.00 -3.80
CA ASP A 150 10.34 -9.69 -2.50
C ASP A 150 9.44 -9.11 -1.39
N TRP A 151 8.34 -8.46 -1.78
CA TRP A 151 7.36 -7.83 -0.91
C TRP A 151 5.95 -8.32 -1.22
N SER A 152 5.31 -8.95 -0.24
CA SER A 152 3.92 -9.40 -0.35
C SER A 152 2.95 -8.30 0.09
N LEU A 153 1.98 -7.96 -0.77
CA LEU A 153 0.98 -6.92 -0.50
C LEU A 153 -0.30 -7.50 0.15
N VAL A 154 -0.51 -7.17 1.42
CA VAL A 154 -1.76 -7.43 2.15
C VAL A 154 -2.67 -6.21 2.07
N ARG A 155 -3.95 -6.43 1.71
CA ARG A 155 -4.99 -5.40 1.71
C ARG A 155 -5.78 -5.44 3.00
N GLU A 156 -6.18 -4.27 3.49
CA GLU A 156 -6.97 -4.11 4.71
C GLU A 156 -6.39 -4.93 5.87
N PRO A 157 -5.10 -4.73 6.21
CA PRO A 157 -4.45 -5.47 7.28
C PRO A 157 -5.16 -5.23 8.63
N GLU A 158 -4.84 -6.07 9.61
CA GLU A 158 -5.44 -5.95 10.94
C GLU A 158 -5.15 -4.58 11.57
N PRO A 159 -6.15 -3.93 12.21
CA PRO A 159 -5.94 -2.68 12.91
C PRO A 159 -4.87 -2.79 14.00
N LEU A 160 -3.96 -1.82 14.03
CA LEU A 160 -2.90 -1.74 15.01
C LEU A 160 -3.34 -0.92 16.21
N GLU A 161 -3.09 -1.45 17.40
CA GLU A 161 -3.39 -0.77 18.64
C GLU A 161 -2.15 -0.03 19.17
N THR A 162 -2.18 1.31 19.11
CA THR A 162 -1.07 2.17 19.54
C THR A 162 -1.45 2.88 20.84
N GLY A 163 -1.20 2.24 21.98
CA GLY A 163 -1.51 2.78 23.31
C GLY A 163 -2.98 3.23 23.46
N THR A 164 -3.23 4.52 23.26
CA THR A 164 -4.54 5.19 23.36
C THR A 164 -5.29 5.31 22.03
N SER A 165 -4.70 4.93 20.90
CA SER A 165 -5.30 4.99 19.57
C SER A 165 -5.32 3.64 18.86
N VAL A 166 -6.10 3.58 17.78
CA VAL A 166 -6.13 2.49 16.81
C VAL A 166 -5.79 3.07 15.45
N MET A 167 -4.83 2.47 14.78
CA MET A 167 -4.41 2.79 13.42
C MET A 167 -4.95 1.73 12.46
N ILE A 168 -5.49 2.18 11.32
CA ILE A 168 -6.16 1.32 10.34
C ILE A 168 -5.57 1.63 8.96
N PRO A 169 -4.43 1.01 8.59
CA PRO A 169 -3.80 1.21 7.30
C PRO A 169 -4.59 0.56 6.16
N ASP A 170 -4.43 1.07 4.94
CA ASP A 170 -4.98 0.49 3.71
C ASP A 170 -4.28 -0.81 3.30
N PHE A 171 -2.96 -0.84 3.48
CA PHE A 171 -2.10 -1.95 3.06
C PHE A 171 -1.01 -2.25 4.07
N ALA A 172 -0.45 -3.45 3.95
CA ALA A 172 0.84 -3.80 4.52
C ALA A 172 1.70 -4.49 3.45
N PHE A 173 2.99 -4.19 3.46
CA PHE A 173 4.01 -4.90 2.72
C PHE A 173 4.76 -5.81 3.70
N ASP A 174 4.71 -7.10 3.44
CA ASP A 174 5.45 -8.12 4.19
C ASP A 174 6.70 -8.49 3.41
N TYR A 175 7.87 -8.30 4.01
CA TYR A 175 9.11 -8.76 3.39
C TYR A 175 9.16 -10.29 3.41
N VAL A 176 9.42 -10.92 2.28
CA VAL A 176 9.28 -12.39 2.19
C VAL A 176 10.40 -13.16 2.90
N HIS A 177 11.51 -12.49 3.22
CA HIS A 177 12.71 -13.11 3.80
C HIS A 177 12.97 -12.75 5.28
N ALA A 178 12.15 -11.89 5.90
CA ALA A 178 12.27 -11.56 7.31
C ALA A 178 10.92 -11.21 7.93
N ASP A 179 10.82 -11.22 9.26
CA ASP A 179 9.63 -10.73 9.98
C ASP A 179 9.64 -9.20 10.05
N PHE A 180 9.55 -8.56 8.88
CA PHE A 180 9.58 -7.11 8.73
C PHE A 180 8.36 -6.64 7.93
N ARG A 181 7.64 -5.66 8.49
CA ARG A 181 6.39 -5.18 7.90
C ARG A 181 6.37 -3.66 7.75
N VAL A 182 6.03 -3.21 6.55
CA VAL A 182 5.79 -1.79 6.26
C VAL A 182 4.30 -1.55 6.04
N PHE A 183 3.66 -0.78 6.91
CA PHE A 183 2.28 -0.34 6.69
C PHE A 183 2.22 0.81 5.69
N PHE A 184 1.14 0.84 4.92
CA PHE A 184 0.94 1.86 3.89
C PHE A 184 -0.48 2.39 3.89
N GLU A 185 -0.61 3.72 4.00
CA GLU A 185 -1.89 4.43 4.00
C GLU A 185 -1.93 5.43 2.85
N ILE A 186 -3.00 5.39 2.05
CA ILE A 186 -3.25 6.35 0.99
C ILE A 186 -4.17 7.44 1.53
N MET A 187 -3.58 8.59 1.84
CA MET A 187 -4.28 9.73 2.42
C MET A 187 -4.79 10.66 1.33
N GLY A 188 -6.07 11.03 1.43
CA GLY A 188 -6.62 12.10 0.61
C GLY A 188 -6.35 13.48 1.19
N PHE A 189 -7.22 14.02 2.05
CA PHE A 189 -6.92 15.32 2.68
C PHE A 189 -5.90 15.17 3.80
N TRP A 190 -4.94 16.09 3.88
CA TRP A 190 -3.85 16.06 4.86
C TRP A 190 -3.31 17.47 5.17
N THR A 191 -2.64 17.60 6.31
CA THR A 191 -1.75 18.73 6.67
C THR A 191 -0.38 18.19 7.09
N PRO A 192 0.69 19.00 7.08
CA PRO A 192 2.00 18.56 7.55
C PRO A 192 1.96 17.97 8.97
N GLU A 193 1.26 18.62 9.90
CA GLU A 193 1.13 18.16 11.28
C GLU A 193 0.37 16.84 11.39
N TYR A 194 -0.63 16.63 10.53
CA TYR A 194 -1.36 15.37 10.47
C TYR A 194 -0.47 14.23 9.96
N VAL A 195 0.35 14.48 8.93
CA VAL A 195 1.31 13.51 8.38
C VAL A 195 2.37 13.17 9.43
N GLU A 196 2.99 14.17 10.06
CA GLU A 196 3.98 13.97 11.12
C GLU A 196 3.41 13.13 12.27
N LYS A 197 2.18 13.45 12.70
CA LYS A 197 1.48 12.69 13.75
C LYS A 197 1.25 11.24 13.34
N LYS A 198 0.89 10.97 12.07
CA LYS A 198 0.68 9.62 11.55
C LYS A 198 1.98 8.82 11.49
N LEU A 199 3.04 9.39 10.92
CA LEU A 199 4.37 8.76 10.84
C LEU A 199 4.96 8.46 12.23
N GLY A 200 4.64 9.29 13.23
CA GLY A 200 5.05 9.05 14.62
C GLY A 200 4.27 7.94 15.35
N GLN A 201 3.18 7.39 14.80
CA GLN A 201 2.33 6.42 15.53
C GLN A 201 3.00 5.07 15.78
N LEU A 202 3.93 4.68 14.91
CA LEU A 202 4.60 3.38 14.93
C LEU A 202 6.09 3.49 15.27
N ALA A 203 6.59 4.69 15.59
CA ALA A 203 8.01 4.92 15.85
C ALA A 203 8.58 4.14 17.05
N ASP A 204 7.73 3.68 17.97
CA ASP A 204 8.11 2.90 19.15
C ASP A 204 7.87 1.38 18.97
N VAL A 205 7.44 0.92 17.80
CA VAL A 205 7.16 -0.49 17.51
C VAL A 205 8.33 -1.07 16.71
N GLU A 206 9.01 -2.07 17.27
CA GLU A 206 10.11 -2.77 16.57
C GLU A 206 9.60 -3.49 15.32
N ASP A 207 10.43 -3.52 14.28
CA ASP A 207 10.20 -4.22 12.99
C ASP A 207 8.93 -3.82 12.23
N VAL A 208 8.41 -2.62 12.55
CA VAL A 208 7.19 -2.08 11.95
C VAL A 208 7.41 -0.63 11.52
N GLU A 209 7.16 -0.38 10.23
CA GLU A 209 7.29 0.97 9.65
C GLU A 209 5.98 1.47 9.07
N LEU A 210 5.89 2.79 8.86
CA LEU A 210 4.76 3.42 8.17
C LEU A 210 5.24 4.29 7.02
N VAL A 211 4.68 4.02 5.85
CA VAL A 211 4.75 4.88 4.67
C VAL A 211 3.36 5.44 4.39
N VAL A 212 3.28 6.71 3.99
CA VAL A 212 2.01 7.36 3.65
C VAL A 212 2.08 7.93 2.24
N ALA A 213 1.03 7.73 1.45
CA ALA A 213 0.87 8.45 0.20
C ALA A 213 -0.07 9.63 0.38
N VAL A 214 0.31 10.82 -0.09
CA VAL A 214 -0.42 12.06 0.14
C VAL A 214 -0.87 12.72 -1.17
N ASP A 215 -2.16 12.99 -1.31
CA ASP A 215 -2.71 13.62 -2.52
C ASP A 215 -2.31 15.11 -2.57
N GLU A 216 -1.43 15.47 -3.51
CA GLU A 216 -0.91 16.83 -3.67
C GLU A 216 -2.03 17.84 -3.96
N SER A 217 -3.15 17.39 -4.54
CA SER A 217 -4.29 18.25 -4.86
C SER A 217 -5.24 18.51 -3.68
N LEU A 218 -5.02 17.81 -2.56
CA LEU A 218 -5.86 17.84 -1.36
C LEU A 218 -5.10 18.28 -0.11
N GLY A 219 -3.82 18.64 -0.23
CA GLY A 219 -3.05 19.26 0.84
C GLY A 219 -3.67 20.57 1.31
N VAL A 220 -3.72 20.77 2.62
CA VAL A 220 -4.17 22.01 3.25
C VAL A 220 -2.99 22.61 4.03
N GLY A 221 -2.33 23.63 3.46
CA GLY A 221 -1.11 24.23 4.04
C GLY A 221 -0.09 24.66 2.98
N GLU A 222 1.12 25.03 3.40
CA GLU A 222 2.26 25.22 2.49
C GLU A 222 2.67 23.87 1.85
N ASP A 223 3.29 23.92 0.67
CA ASP A 223 3.79 22.74 -0.05
C ASP A 223 4.67 21.88 0.89
N ILE A 224 4.55 20.54 0.82
CA ILE A 224 5.56 19.61 1.40
C ILE A 224 6.85 19.73 0.59
N ALA A 225 7.44 20.93 0.58
CA ALA A 225 8.80 21.12 0.16
C ALA A 225 9.67 20.68 1.35
N ALA A 226 9.98 19.39 1.33
CA ALA A 226 10.77 18.64 2.30
C ALA A 226 10.00 18.16 3.53
N ARG A 227 9.78 16.84 3.65
CA ARG A 227 10.16 16.04 4.82
C ARG A 227 9.67 14.60 4.72
N ASP A 228 10.53 13.73 5.25
CA ASP A 228 10.40 12.29 5.44
C ASP A 228 10.27 11.47 4.14
N HIS A 229 11.25 10.60 3.88
CA HIS A 229 11.24 9.69 2.72
C HIS A 229 10.03 8.74 2.75
N ARG A 230 9.39 8.60 3.91
CA ARG A 230 8.17 7.81 4.13
C ARG A 230 6.88 8.52 3.68
N ALA A 231 6.94 9.77 3.21
CA ALA A 231 5.79 10.48 2.65
C ALA A 231 5.89 10.59 1.11
N VAL A 232 5.07 9.83 0.39
CA VAL A 232 5.07 9.75 -1.08
C VAL A 232 3.95 10.63 -1.66
N PRO A 233 4.26 11.77 -2.30
CA PRO A 233 3.23 12.58 -2.92
C PRO A 233 2.64 11.89 -4.16
N TYR A 234 1.35 12.11 -4.42
CA TYR A 234 0.70 11.64 -5.65
C TYR A 234 -0.37 12.60 -6.15
N ALA A 235 -0.67 12.51 -7.45
CA ALA A 235 -1.77 13.22 -8.08
C ALA A 235 -2.59 12.25 -8.95
N GLY A 236 -3.86 12.06 -8.59
CA GLY A 236 -4.77 11.14 -9.27
C GLY A 236 -4.53 9.66 -8.98
N SER A 237 -3.29 9.17 -9.15
CA SER A 237 -2.91 7.79 -8.86
C SER A 237 -1.56 7.70 -8.15
N VAL A 238 -1.42 6.80 -7.18
CA VAL A 238 -0.12 6.51 -6.54
C VAL A 238 0.82 5.86 -7.54
N ARG A 239 2.04 6.37 -7.69
CA ARG A 239 3.04 5.77 -8.59
C ARG A 239 3.73 4.62 -7.86
N VAL A 240 3.56 3.40 -8.36
CA VAL A 240 4.15 2.20 -7.75
C VAL A 240 5.67 2.32 -7.61
N LYS A 241 6.36 2.87 -8.62
CA LYS A 241 7.80 3.11 -8.57
C LYS A 241 8.21 3.92 -7.34
N ASP A 242 7.48 4.98 -7.00
CA ASP A 242 7.86 5.87 -5.92
C ASP A 242 7.71 5.16 -4.55
N VAL A 243 6.74 4.25 -4.42
CA VAL A 243 6.61 3.38 -3.24
C VAL A 243 7.69 2.30 -3.21
N VAL A 244 8.01 1.68 -4.36
CA VAL A 244 9.08 0.67 -4.47
C VAL A 244 10.44 1.27 -4.15
N ASP A 245 10.72 2.50 -4.57
CA ASP A 245 11.97 3.19 -4.23
C ASP A 245 12.12 3.34 -2.70
N VAL A 246 11.02 3.61 -1.97
CA VAL A 246 11.03 3.63 -0.49
C VAL A 246 11.22 2.22 0.09
N LEU A 247 10.54 1.20 -0.45
CA LEU A 247 10.72 -0.18 0.01
C LEU A 247 12.14 -0.69 -0.21
N ARG A 248 12.82 -0.25 -1.28
CA ARG A 248 14.20 -0.60 -1.59
C ARG A 248 15.21 -0.09 -0.57
N ASP A 249 14.94 1.05 0.05
CA ASP A 249 15.80 1.56 1.12
C ASP A 249 15.77 0.58 2.32
N TYR A 250 14.58 0.14 2.73
CA TYR A 250 14.43 -0.89 3.77
C TYR A 250 15.00 -2.25 3.35
N GLU A 251 14.75 -2.67 2.11
CA GLU A 251 15.25 -3.92 1.56
C GLU A 251 16.77 -3.97 1.56
N SER A 252 17.44 -2.86 1.21
CA SER A 252 18.91 -2.79 1.20
C SER A 252 19.49 -3.07 2.60
N ASP A 253 18.88 -2.50 3.64
CA ASP A 253 19.31 -2.72 5.03
C ASP A 253 19.04 -4.18 5.47
N LEU A 254 17.86 -4.72 5.15
CA LEU A 254 17.49 -6.11 5.45
C LEU A 254 18.42 -7.12 4.76
N VAL A 255 18.78 -6.86 3.50
CA VAL A 255 19.70 -7.68 2.72
C VAL A 255 21.11 -7.61 3.31
N ALA A 256 21.57 -6.42 3.69
CA ALA A 256 22.88 -6.26 4.34
C ALA A 256 22.96 -7.00 5.68
N ASP A 257 21.91 -6.92 6.50
CA ASP A 257 21.82 -7.66 7.75
C ASP A 257 21.84 -9.17 7.52
N ALA A 258 21.04 -9.66 6.55
CA ALA A 258 21.04 -11.07 6.15
C ALA A 258 22.42 -11.52 5.65
N ALA A 259 23.06 -10.76 4.77
CA ALA A 259 24.39 -11.05 4.23
C ALA A 259 25.45 -11.12 5.36
N SER A 260 25.38 -10.24 6.35
CA SER A 260 26.30 -10.24 7.49
C SER A 260 26.20 -11.49 8.37
N SER A 261 25.04 -12.17 8.34
CA SER A 261 24.80 -13.42 9.07
C SER A 261 25.28 -14.67 8.33
N LEU A 262 25.57 -14.54 7.02
CA LEU A 262 26.04 -15.64 6.19
C LEU A 262 27.56 -15.86 6.34
N PRO A 263 28.03 -17.11 6.17
CA PRO A 263 29.46 -17.37 6.10
C PRO A 263 30.05 -16.81 4.80
N ALA A 264 31.33 -16.43 4.83
CA ALA A 264 32.04 -15.91 3.66
C ALA A 264 32.19 -16.94 2.52
N GLU A 265 32.17 -18.23 2.86
CA GLU A 265 32.24 -19.33 1.90
C GLU A 265 31.08 -20.31 2.10
N LEU A 266 30.47 -20.74 1.00
CA LEU A 266 29.42 -21.75 0.95
C LEU A 266 29.75 -22.82 -0.09
N ALA A 267 29.64 -24.09 0.30
CA ALA A 267 29.74 -25.23 -0.61
C ALA A 267 28.41 -26.00 -0.56
N PRO A 268 27.48 -25.75 -1.50
CA PRO A 268 26.28 -26.57 -1.67
C PRO A 268 26.62 -28.04 -1.94
N ASP A 269 25.80 -28.98 -1.47
CA ASP A 269 26.03 -30.40 -1.73
C ASP A 269 25.70 -30.74 -3.19
N ASP A 270 24.62 -30.16 -3.72
CA ASP A 270 24.12 -30.42 -5.09
C ASP A 270 25.15 -30.03 -6.16
N ASP A 271 25.23 -30.84 -7.21
CA ASP A 271 26.11 -30.59 -8.36
C ASP A 271 25.66 -29.36 -9.17
N VAL A 272 24.35 -29.09 -9.16
CA VAL A 272 23.69 -27.97 -9.83
C VAL A 272 22.63 -27.40 -8.88
N VAL A 273 22.71 -26.11 -8.57
CA VAL A 273 21.72 -25.42 -7.73
C VAL A 273 21.56 -23.97 -8.18
N THR A 274 20.33 -23.48 -8.28
CA THR A 274 20.09 -22.07 -8.62
C THR A 274 20.37 -21.18 -7.40
N LEU A 275 20.80 -19.94 -7.63
CA LEU A 275 20.93 -18.98 -6.53
C LEU A 275 19.59 -18.75 -5.81
N SER A 276 18.47 -18.82 -6.54
CA SER A 276 17.12 -18.71 -5.99
C SER A 276 16.81 -19.85 -5.01
N ASP A 277 17.08 -21.10 -5.38
CA ASP A 277 16.83 -22.25 -4.52
C ASP A 277 17.75 -22.24 -3.29
N LEU A 278 19.02 -21.84 -3.47
CA LEU A 278 19.96 -21.72 -2.38
C LEU A 278 19.56 -20.62 -1.39
N ALA A 279 19.15 -19.46 -1.89
CA ALA A 279 18.66 -18.35 -1.07
C ALA A 279 17.38 -18.74 -0.31
N ALA A 280 16.43 -19.40 -0.99
CA ALA A 280 15.22 -19.92 -0.37
C ALA A 280 15.50 -20.95 0.74
N ALA A 281 16.45 -21.86 0.53
CA ALA A 281 16.88 -22.84 1.54
C ALA A 281 17.49 -22.18 2.79
N ARG A 282 17.99 -20.95 2.65
CA ARG A 282 18.54 -20.14 3.73
C ARG A 282 17.58 -19.08 4.28
N GLY A 283 16.41 -18.91 3.65
CA GLY A 283 15.44 -17.89 4.03
C GLY A 283 15.93 -16.46 3.78
N VAL A 284 16.79 -16.23 2.80
CA VAL A 284 17.34 -14.91 2.44
C VAL A 284 16.99 -14.56 0.99
N SER A 285 17.16 -13.29 0.61
CA SER A 285 17.09 -12.88 -0.80
C SER A 285 18.30 -13.39 -1.58
N VAL A 286 18.19 -13.44 -2.91
CA VAL A 286 19.35 -13.81 -3.76
C VAL A 286 20.48 -12.80 -3.61
N ASP A 287 20.15 -11.51 -3.49
CA ASP A 287 21.13 -10.42 -3.38
C ASP A 287 21.99 -10.54 -2.11
N ALA A 288 21.48 -11.20 -1.05
CA ALA A 288 22.28 -11.49 0.15
C ALA A 288 23.44 -12.47 -0.11
N LEU A 289 23.43 -13.20 -1.23
CA LEU A 289 24.48 -14.13 -1.62
C LEU A 289 25.60 -13.49 -2.45
N ASP A 290 25.49 -12.21 -2.85
CA ASP A 290 26.39 -11.57 -3.81
C ASP A 290 27.87 -11.58 -3.37
N ASP A 291 28.13 -11.44 -2.05
CA ASP A 291 29.47 -11.44 -1.48
C ASP A 291 29.95 -12.84 -1.02
N VAL A 292 29.13 -13.88 -1.20
CA VAL A 292 29.47 -15.25 -0.79
C VAL A 292 30.33 -15.93 -1.85
N VAL A 293 31.41 -16.57 -1.41
CA VAL A 293 32.29 -17.35 -2.28
C VAL A 293 31.83 -18.81 -2.34
N PHE A 294 31.77 -19.38 -3.55
CA PHE A 294 31.42 -20.78 -3.78
C PHE A 294 32.63 -21.56 -4.30
N PRO A 295 33.48 -22.15 -3.43
CA PRO A 295 34.76 -22.74 -3.86
C PRO A 295 34.62 -24.01 -4.72
N ASP A 296 33.50 -24.72 -4.57
CA ASP A 296 33.23 -26.00 -5.25
C ASP A 296 32.46 -25.82 -6.56
N HIS A 297 31.95 -24.63 -6.84
CA HIS A 297 31.03 -24.35 -7.94
C HIS A 297 31.51 -23.16 -8.76
N GLU A 298 31.14 -23.16 -10.04
CA GLU A 298 31.24 -22.02 -10.90
C GLU A 298 29.84 -21.42 -11.12
N LEU A 299 29.72 -20.10 -11.03
CA LEU A 299 28.47 -19.40 -11.33
C LEU A 299 28.32 -19.24 -12.84
N VAL A 300 27.29 -19.88 -13.40
CA VAL A 300 26.92 -19.80 -14.81
C VAL A 300 25.50 -19.23 -14.90
N GLY A 301 25.38 -17.98 -15.33
CA GLY A 301 24.10 -17.27 -15.31
C GLY A 301 23.64 -17.02 -13.87
N ARG A 302 22.56 -17.67 -13.45
CA ARG A 302 22.03 -17.64 -12.07
C ARG A 302 22.14 -19.00 -11.36
N THR A 303 22.97 -19.90 -11.87
CA THR A 303 23.10 -21.27 -11.39
C THR A 303 24.53 -21.60 -11.01
N LEU A 304 24.72 -22.16 -9.82
CA LEU A 304 25.99 -22.69 -9.34
C LEU A 304 26.15 -24.12 -9.86
N VAL A 305 27.25 -24.38 -10.55
CA VAL A 305 27.50 -25.65 -11.24
C VAL A 305 28.87 -26.17 -10.86
N ARG A 306 28.98 -27.42 -10.38
CA ARG A 306 30.28 -28.03 -10.14
C ARG A 306 31.04 -28.20 -11.47
N PRO A 307 32.37 -27.95 -11.50
CA PRO A 307 33.17 -28.06 -12.72
C PRO A 307 33.01 -29.40 -13.47
N GLY A 308 32.86 -30.53 -12.74
CA GLY A 308 32.68 -31.84 -13.35
C GLY A 308 31.41 -31.99 -14.21
N VAL A 309 30.35 -31.23 -13.92
CA VAL A 309 29.13 -31.20 -14.74
C VAL A 309 29.38 -30.44 -16.04
N LEU A 310 30.11 -29.32 -15.97
CA LEU A 310 30.50 -28.52 -17.14
C LEU A 310 31.46 -29.29 -18.05
N ASP A 311 32.41 -30.03 -17.46
CA ASP A 311 33.34 -30.88 -18.21
C ASP A 311 32.58 -31.99 -18.97
N ALA A 312 31.61 -32.64 -18.33
CA ALA A 312 30.76 -33.63 -18.99
C ALA A 312 29.93 -33.03 -20.13
N LEU A 313 29.39 -31.81 -19.95
CA LEU A 313 28.67 -31.10 -21.00
C LEU A 313 29.57 -30.68 -22.16
N ALA A 314 30.83 -30.32 -21.89
CA ALA A 314 31.79 -29.96 -22.92
C ALA A 314 32.12 -31.14 -23.86
N GLU A 315 32.01 -32.38 -23.37
CA GLU A 315 32.17 -33.60 -24.18
C GLU A 315 30.93 -33.93 -25.04
N GLU A 316 29.74 -33.46 -24.63
CA GLU A 316 28.47 -33.75 -25.30
C GLU A 316 28.07 -32.66 -26.32
N VAL A 317 28.46 -31.40 -26.09
CA VAL A 317 28.07 -30.26 -26.92
C VAL A 317 29.09 -30.02 -28.03
N GLU A 318 28.63 -30.07 -29.28
CA GLU A 318 29.45 -29.84 -30.47
C GLU A 318 28.86 -28.73 -31.37
N ALA A 319 29.74 -28.07 -32.13
CA ALA A 319 29.32 -27.13 -33.16
C ALA A 319 28.50 -27.84 -34.24
N GLY A 320 27.33 -27.29 -34.57
CA GLY A 320 26.37 -27.87 -35.52
C GLY A 320 25.20 -28.60 -34.86
N MET A 321 25.21 -28.79 -33.53
CA MET A 321 24.03 -29.28 -32.81
C MET A 321 22.89 -28.26 -32.85
N SER A 322 21.65 -28.75 -32.88
CA SER A 322 20.46 -27.91 -32.71
C SER A 322 20.34 -27.44 -31.26
N LEU A 323 19.92 -26.19 -31.05
CA LEU A 323 19.65 -25.61 -29.73
C LEU A 323 18.75 -26.52 -28.88
N SER A 324 17.66 -27.04 -29.44
CA SER A 324 16.74 -27.94 -28.72
C SER A 324 17.38 -29.23 -28.21
N ALA A 325 18.41 -29.74 -28.89
CA ALA A 325 19.13 -30.93 -28.44
C ALA A 325 20.07 -30.61 -27.28
N VAL A 326 20.67 -29.41 -27.28
CA VAL A 326 21.46 -28.92 -26.16
C VAL A 326 20.57 -28.59 -24.97
N GLU A 327 19.46 -27.89 -25.16
CA GLU A 327 18.46 -27.62 -24.11
C GLU A 327 18.02 -28.91 -23.41
N ALA A 328 17.72 -29.97 -24.16
CA ALA A 328 17.39 -31.26 -23.56
C ALA A 328 18.52 -31.87 -22.70
N ALA A 329 19.78 -31.75 -23.15
CA ALA A 329 20.94 -32.25 -22.39
C ALA A 329 21.24 -31.42 -21.13
N LEU A 330 20.85 -30.14 -21.13
CA LEU A 330 20.95 -29.23 -20.00
C LEU A 330 19.81 -29.45 -19.00
N ASP A 331 18.57 -29.62 -19.48
CA ASP A 331 17.38 -29.92 -18.67
C ASP A 331 17.59 -31.22 -17.86
N ASP A 332 18.19 -32.25 -18.46
CA ASP A 332 18.54 -33.52 -17.78
C ASP A 332 19.47 -33.33 -16.57
N ARG A 333 20.13 -32.17 -16.47
CA ARG A 333 21.07 -31.77 -15.41
C ARG A 333 20.56 -30.61 -14.57
N GLY A 334 19.34 -30.13 -14.78
CA GLY A 334 18.76 -28.99 -14.06
C GLY A 334 19.35 -27.63 -14.44
N LEU A 335 19.78 -27.47 -15.69
CA LEU A 335 20.34 -26.23 -16.21
C LEU A 335 19.38 -25.56 -17.19
N ASP A 336 18.74 -24.48 -16.75
CA ASP A 336 17.67 -23.84 -17.54
C ASP A 336 18.18 -22.70 -18.46
N ASP A 337 19.39 -22.18 -18.21
CA ASP A 337 19.99 -21.07 -18.97
C ASP A 337 20.99 -21.57 -20.03
N ALA A 338 20.44 -22.08 -21.14
CA ALA A 338 21.24 -22.57 -22.26
C ALA A 338 22.21 -21.52 -22.83
N SER A 339 21.83 -20.24 -22.78
CA SER A 339 22.67 -19.16 -23.31
C SER A 339 23.91 -18.93 -22.45
N ALA A 340 23.76 -18.90 -21.12
CA ALA A 340 24.88 -18.76 -20.20
C ALA A 340 25.81 -19.97 -20.26
N VAL A 341 25.26 -21.19 -20.28
CA VAL A 341 26.07 -22.42 -20.35
C VAL A 341 26.84 -22.51 -21.67
N LEU A 342 26.17 -22.32 -22.82
CA LEU A 342 26.85 -22.30 -24.12
C LEU A 342 27.93 -21.22 -24.18
N SER A 343 27.63 -20.03 -23.66
CA SER A 343 28.59 -18.93 -23.57
C SER A 343 29.84 -19.33 -22.78
N ARG A 344 29.66 -20.03 -21.65
CA ARG A 344 30.75 -20.54 -20.80
C ARG A 344 31.55 -21.66 -21.48
N LEU A 345 30.90 -22.52 -22.26
CA LEU A 345 31.54 -23.59 -23.03
C LEU A 345 32.25 -23.11 -24.30
N GLY A 346 32.17 -21.81 -24.64
CA GLY A 346 32.82 -21.24 -25.82
C GLY A 346 31.97 -21.26 -27.08
N TYR A 347 30.66 -21.46 -26.94
CA TYR A 347 29.69 -21.50 -28.04
C TYR A 347 28.74 -20.30 -28.04
N ARG A 348 28.06 -20.11 -29.16
CA ARG A 348 26.98 -19.15 -29.37
C ARG A 348 25.87 -19.79 -30.21
N VAL A 349 24.66 -19.24 -30.11
CA VAL A 349 23.51 -19.68 -30.90
C VAL A 349 23.41 -18.85 -32.17
N GLU A 350 23.41 -19.50 -33.32
CA GLU A 350 23.01 -18.92 -34.61
C GLU A 350 21.51 -19.17 -34.80
N TRP A 351 20.70 -18.12 -34.71
CA TRP A 351 19.23 -18.22 -34.75
C TRP A 351 18.70 -18.42 -36.18
N GLU A 352 17.84 -19.42 -36.35
CA GLU A 352 17.09 -19.70 -37.58
C GLU A 352 15.62 -19.30 -37.39
N GLY A 353 15.36 -18.01 -37.18
CA GLY A 353 14.03 -17.47 -36.92
C GLY A 353 13.67 -17.41 -35.42
N LEU A 354 12.39 -17.61 -35.09
CA LEU A 354 11.86 -17.42 -33.73
C LEU A 354 11.88 -18.67 -32.84
N THR A 355 12.13 -19.86 -33.40
CA THR A 355 11.93 -21.16 -32.70
C THR A 355 13.09 -22.12 -32.86
N GLY A 356 14.19 -21.71 -33.49
CA GLY A 356 15.30 -22.61 -33.79
C GLY A 356 16.63 -21.89 -33.78
N GLY A 357 17.68 -22.63 -33.46
CA GLY A 357 19.04 -22.16 -33.55
C GLY A 357 20.02 -23.33 -33.65
N THR A 358 21.19 -23.05 -34.20
CA THR A 358 22.29 -24.00 -34.33
C THR A 358 23.47 -23.50 -33.49
N VAL A 359 24.10 -24.39 -32.75
CA VAL A 359 25.26 -24.09 -31.92
C VAL A 359 26.50 -23.89 -32.79
N ARG A 360 27.23 -22.81 -32.56
CA ARG A 360 28.48 -22.47 -33.26
C ARG A 360 29.56 -22.11 -32.26
N GLU A 361 30.81 -22.36 -32.59
CA GLU A 361 31.94 -21.80 -31.85
C GLU A 361 31.86 -20.25 -31.86
N LYS A 362 32.29 -19.63 -30.77
CA LYS A 362 32.30 -18.18 -30.60
C LYS A 362 33.25 -17.46 -31.55
#